data_AF-A0A559PQY9-F1
#
_entry.id   AF-A0A559PQY9-F1
#
_cell.length_a   1.000
_cell.length_b   1.000
_cell.length_c   1.000
_cell.angle_alpha   90.00
_cell.angle_beta   90.00
_cell.angle_gamma   90.00
#
_symmetry.space_group_name_H-M   'P 1'
#
loop_
_entity.id
_entity.type
_entity.pdbx_description
1 polymer ?
#
loop_
_entity_poly.entity_id
_entity_poly.type
_entity_poly.pdbx_seq_one_letter_code
_entity_poly.pdbx_strand_id
1 'polypeptide(L)'
;MSRIALFILIILVSSSIADAQTRRSKDTKVGFIGGYVYAEVNGEKDNAKWNDYGSGVYAGTFVDIYITEKFHLQPAANFAYVNDFNIVYLPLMLKYQIGDRGFNVQAGTQVTYLLGSNTGTKDQFGWELGAGLGMDITKSIFIQGRYTYEVSRRKVDDFLGQPSQDFKFNNIMIGIGYRLSPVDRLW
;
A
#
# COMPACT_ATOMS: atom_id res chain seq x y z
N MET A 1 -19.46 -13.58 0.67
CA MET A 1 -18.98 -13.00 -0.62
C MET A 1 -17.47 -13.19 -0.85
N SER A 2 -16.81 -14.19 -0.26
CA SER A 2 -15.40 -14.04 0.13
C SER A 2 -14.33 -14.84 -0.63
N ARG A 3 -14.66 -15.65 -1.64
CA ARG A 3 -13.65 -16.45 -2.37
C ARG A 3 -13.65 -16.22 -3.87
N ILE A 4 -14.84 -16.18 -4.47
CA ILE A 4 -15.00 -16.00 -5.93
C ILE A 4 -14.52 -14.62 -6.39
N ALA A 5 -14.82 -13.55 -5.65
CA ALA A 5 -14.34 -12.21 -5.98
C ALA A 5 -12.81 -12.08 -5.90
N LEU A 6 -12.18 -12.76 -4.93
CA LEU A 6 -10.72 -12.80 -4.79
C LEU A 6 -10.06 -13.57 -5.94
N PHE A 7 -10.64 -14.70 -6.34
CA PHE A 7 -10.19 -15.45 -7.51
C PHE A 7 -10.37 -14.64 -8.81
N ILE A 8 -11.48 -13.93 -8.98
CA ILE A 8 -11.71 -13.06 -10.15
C ILE A 8 -10.71 -11.90 -10.16
N LEU A 9 -10.42 -11.28 -9.01
CA LEU A 9 -9.41 -10.23 -8.92
C LEU A 9 -8.00 -10.77 -9.24
N ILE A 10 -7.64 -11.96 -8.74
CA ILE A 10 -6.35 -12.61 -9.04
C ILE A 10 -6.26 -12.94 -10.54
N ILE A 11 -7.34 -13.43 -11.15
CA ILE A 11 -7.38 -13.74 -12.59
C ILE A 11 -7.28 -12.45 -13.42
N LEU A 12 -7.97 -11.37 -13.03
CA LEU A 12 -7.89 -10.07 -13.70
C LEU A 12 -6.51 -9.41 -13.57
N VAL A 13 -5.86 -9.56 -12.41
CA VAL A 13 -4.47 -9.14 -12.19
C VAL A 13 -3.52 -10.01 -13.02
N SER A 14 -3.78 -11.31 -13.13
CA SER A 14 -2.96 -12.24 -13.93
C SER A 14 -3.08 -11.98 -15.44
N SER A 15 -4.28 -11.67 -15.94
CA SER A 15 -4.49 -11.35 -17.36
C SER A 15 -3.85 -10.02 -17.74
N SER A 16 -3.91 -9.01 -16.85
CA SER A 16 -3.20 -7.74 -17.06
C SER A 16 -1.67 -7.88 -17.00
N ILE A 17 -1.14 -8.84 -16.23
CA ILE A 17 0.29 -9.21 -16.25
C ILE A 17 0.65 -9.93 -17.56
N ALA A 18 -0.21 -10.81 -18.09
CA ALA A 18 0.03 -11.52 -19.35
C ALA A 18 0.02 -10.58 -20.58
N ASP A 19 -0.91 -9.61 -20.61
CA ASP A 19 -0.96 -8.59 -21.67
C ASP A 19 0.22 -7.60 -21.59
N ALA A 20 0.74 -7.33 -20.37
CA ALA A 20 1.95 -6.53 -20.17
C ALA A 20 3.21 -7.19 -20.75
N GLN A 21 3.24 -8.53 -20.85
CA GLN A 21 4.40 -9.28 -21.37
C GLN A 21 4.56 -9.18 -22.90
N THR A 22 3.52 -8.80 -23.64
CA THR A 22 3.51 -8.89 -25.11
C THR A 22 3.89 -7.58 -25.82
N ARG A 23 3.92 -6.42 -25.14
CA ARG A 23 4.25 -5.13 -25.79
C ARG A 23 5.17 -4.15 -25.03
N ARG A 24 5.58 -4.37 -23.77
CA ARG A 24 5.99 -3.24 -22.90
C ARG A 24 7.14 -3.47 -21.91
N SER A 25 8.25 -4.09 -22.33
CA SER A 25 9.41 -4.26 -21.42
C SER A 25 10.12 -2.93 -21.04
N LYS A 26 9.90 -1.84 -21.79
CA LYS A 26 10.51 -0.52 -21.50
C LYS A 26 9.68 0.36 -20.56
N ASP A 27 8.34 0.34 -20.67
CA ASP A 27 7.47 1.27 -19.92
C ASP A 27 6.82 0.64 -18.69
N THR A 28 7.21 -0.57 -18.31
CA THR A 28 6.67 -1.22 -17.11
C THR A 28 7.76 -2.00 -16.42
N LYS A 29 7.96 -1.73 -15.13
CA LYS A 29 8.91 -2.44 -14.28
C LYS A 29 8.18 -3.09 -13.12
N VAL A 30 8.51 -4.33 -12.84
CA VAL A 30 8.02 -5.04 -11.66
C VAL A 30 9.12 -5.11 -10.61
N GLY A 31 8.77 -5.26 -9.35
CA GLY A 31 9.77 -5.33 -8.30
C GLY A 31 9.22 -5.68 -6.93
N PHE A 32 10.15 -5.70 -5.99
CA PHE A 32 9.90 -5.99 -4.57
C PHE A 32 10.19 -4.76 -3.74
N ILE A 33 9.43 -4.57 -2.67
CA ILE A 33 9.66 -3.50 -1.70
C ILE A 33 9.58 -4.07 -0.30
N GLY A 34 10.41 -3.58 0.60
CA GLY A 34 10.32 -3.90 2.01
C GLY A 34 10.75 -2.72 2.86
N GLY A 35 10.31 -2.70 4.11
CA GLY A 35 10.65 -1.61 5.01
C GLY A 35 9.90 -1.63 6.33
N TYR A 36 9.81 -0.45 6.91
CA TYR A 36 9.22 -0.20 8.22
C TYR A 36 7.89 0.55 8.06
N VAL A 37 6.92 0.20 8.90
CA VAL A 37 5.65 0.90 9.00
C VAL A 37 5.45 1.34 10.45
N TYR A 38 4.99 2.57 10.59
CA TYR A 38 4.48 3.14 11.82
C TYR A 38 3.02 3.47 11.61
N ALA A 39 2.13 2.91 12.43
CA ALA A 39 0.70 3.10 12.37
C ALA A 39 0.23 3.87 13.60
N GLU A 40 -0.73 4.76 13.40
CA GLU A 40 -1.42 5.50 14.45
C GLU A 40 -2.91 5.23 14.35
N VAL A 41 -3.51 4.82 15.46
CA VAL A 41 -4.93 4.61 15.61
C VAL A 41 -5.49 5.74 16.46
N ASN A 42 -6.32 6.57 15.86
CA ASN A 42 -7.00 7.66 16.55
C ASN A 42 -8.47 7.27 16.75
N GLY A 43 -8.93 7.16 18.00
CA GLY A 43 -10.31 6.84 18.35
C GLY A 43 -11.00 7.95 19.13
N GLU A 44 -12.32 8.05 18.97
CA GLU A 44 -13.16 9.02 19.68
C GLU A 44 -14.38 8.32 20.28
N LYS A 45 -14.63 8.57 21.57
CA LYS A 45 -15.82 8.09 22.29
C LYS A 45 -16.28 9.11 23.31
N ASP A 46 -17.56 9.49 23.28
CA ASP A 46 -18.18 10.39 24.29
C ASP A 46 -17.37 11.69 24.54
N ASN A 47 -16.81 12.29 23.47
CA ASN A 47 -15.89 13.44 23.50
C ASN A 47 -14.51 13.20 24.15
N ALA A 48 -14.19 11.97 24.53
CA ALA A 48 -12.84 11.55 24.90
C ALA A 48 -12.10 11.02 23.67
N LYS A 49 -10.89 11.53 23.45
CA LYS A 49 -9.98 11.10 22.37
C LYS A 49 -8.90 10.20 22.95
N TRP A 50 -8.58 9.14 22.25
CA TRP A 50 -7.46 8.27 22.56
C TRP A 50 -6.64 7.99 21.31
N ASN A 51 -5.34 7.88 21.49
CA ASN A 51 -4.39 7.57 20.43
C ASN A 51 -3.60 6.32 20.86
N ASP A 52 -3.48 5.39 19.93
CA ASP A 52 -2.61 4.22 20.09
C ASP A 52 -1.65 4.15 18.89
N TYR A 53 -0.51 3.51 19.11
CA TYR A 53 0.60 3.49 18.15
C TYR A 53 1.10 2.06 17.96
N GLY A 54 1.32 1.70 16.70
CA GLY A 54 1.91 0.43 16.33
C GLY A 54 3.07 0.60 15.39
N SER A 55 4.01 -0.34 15.45
CA SER A 55 5.08 -0.37 14.47
C SER A 55 5.42 -1.78 14.05
N GLY A 56 6.10 -1.87 12.91
CA GLY A 56 6.38 -3.16 12.34
C GLY A 56 7.12 -3.08 11.02
N VAL A 57 7.15 -4.22 10.35
CA VAL A 57 7.82 -4.38 9.06
C VAL A 57 6.81 -4.73 7.99
N TYR A 58 7.12 -4.38 6.75
CA TYR A 58 6.35 -4.82 5.60
C TYR A 58 7.25 -5.31 4.48
N ALA A 59 6.70 -6.18 3.64
CA ALA A 59 7.29 -6.62 2.40
C ALA A 59 6.18 -6.77 1.35
N GLY A 60 6.52 -6.57 0.09
CA GLY A 60 5.52 -6.54 -0.96
C GLY A 60 6.09 -6.52 -2.36
N THR A 61 5.17 -6.47 -3.31
CA THR A 61 5.47 -6.37 -4.74
C THR A 61 4.82 -5.14 -5.31
N PHE A 62 5.42 -4.57 -6.34
CA PHE A 62 4.84 -3.44 -7.07
C PHE A 62 5.01 -3.59 -8.58
N VAL A 63 4.17 -2.85 -9.31
CA VAL A 63 4.33 -2.60 -10.74
C VAL A 63 4.50 -1.08 -10.91
N ASP A 64 5.54 -0.64 -11.60
CA ASP A 64 5.86 0.76 -11.90
C ASP A 64 5.58 0.99 -13.40
N ILE A 65 4.44 1.60 -13.70
CA ILE A 65 3.93 1.81 -15.05
C ILE A 65 4.29 3.23 -15.48
N TYR A 66 5.15 3.36 -16.48
CA TYR A 66 5.58 4.63 -17.04
C TYR A 66 4.48 5.14 -18.00
N ILE A 67 3.67 6.10 -17.54
CA ILE A 67 2.65 6.76 -18.38
C ILE A 67 3.35 7.76 -19.32
N THR A 68 4.27 8.54 -18.75
CA THR A 68 5.21 9.41 -19.46
C THR A 68 6.58 9.30 -18.79
N GLU A 69 7.59 10.00 -19.31
CA GLU A 69 8.91 10.07 -18.68
C GLU A 69 8.87 10.68 -17.26
N LYS A 70 7.87 11.53 -16.97
CA LYS A 70 7.72 12.20 -15.68
C LYS A 70 6.65 11.56 -14.80
N PHE A 71 5.61 10.98 -15.39
CA PHE A 71 4.47 10.43 -14.67
C PHE A 71 4.47 8.91 -14.69
N HIS A 72 4.53 8.31 -13.51
CA HIS A 72 4.40 6.87 -13.36
C HIS A 72 3.22 6.54 -12.46
N LEU A 73 2.54 5.44 -12.74
CA LEU A 73 1.53 4.87 -11.85
C LEU A 73 2.08 3.60 -11.21
N GLN A 74 2.06 3.54 -9.89
CA GLN A 74 2.57 2.42 -9.11
C GLN A 74 1.49 1.81 -8.22
N PRO A 75 0.76 0.78 -8.71
CA PRO A 75 0.09 -0.16 -7.82
C PRO A 75 1.10 -1.04 -7.08
N ALA A 76 0.78 -1.37 -5.82
CA ALA A 76 1.53 -2.36 -5.06
C ALA A 76 0.60 -3.21 -4.18
N ALA A 77 1.14 -4.34 -3.71
CA ALA A 77 0.54 -5.18 -2.69
C ALA A 77 1.60 -5.46 -1.62
N ASN A 78 1.36 -4.97 -0.41
CA ASN A 78 2.27 -5.07 0.72
C ASN A 78 1.61 -5.84 1.86
N PHE A 79 2.34 -6.79 2.42
CA PHE A 79 2.00 -7.48 3.65
C PHE A 79 2.83 -6.90 4.78
N ALA A 80 2.20 -6.55 5.87
CA ALA A 80 2.83 -5.98 7.05
C ALA A 80 2.46 -6.78 8.30
N TYR A 81 3.41 -6.80 9.23
CA TYR A 81 3.22 -7.31 10.58
C TYR A 81 3.48 -6.17 11.55
N VAL A 82 2.45 -5.69 12.24
CA VAL A 82 2.46 -4.50 13.10
C VAL A 82 1.86 -4.85 14.45
N ASN A 83 2.63 -4.81 15.54
CA ASN A 83 2.18 -5.17 16.90
C ASN A 83 1.27 -6.41 16.93
N ASP A 84 1.69 -7.52 16.31
CA ASP A 84 0.94 -8.78 16.21
C ASP A 84 -0.28 -8.81 15.26
N PHE A 85 -0.57 -7.70 14.58
CA PHE A 85 -1.56 -7.64 13.51
C PHE A 85 -0.92 -7.91 12.14
N ASN A 86 -1.59 -8.76 11.36
CA ASN A 86 -1.28 -8.96 9.96
C ASN A 86 -2.14 -7.99 9.14
N ILE A 87 -1.51 -7.19 8.29
CA ILE A 87 -2.17 -6.13 7.52
C ILE A 87 -1.77 -6.23 6.06
N VAL A 88 -2.74 -6.13 5.16
CA VAL A 88 -2.50 -5.96 3.72
C VAL A 88 -2.73 -4.50 3.37
N TYR A 89 -1.75 -3.88 2.73
CA TYR A 89 -1.87 -2.56 2.12
C TYR A 89 -1.82 -2.70 0.59
N LEU A 90 -2.82 -2.12 -0.08
CA LEU A 90 -2.94 -2.06 -1.54
C LEU A 90 -2.88 -0.59 -1.99
N PRO A 91 -1.69 0.03 -2.03
CA PRO A 91 -1.54 1.39 -2.50
C PRO A 91 -1.59 1.48 -4.03
N LEU A 92 -2.19 2.55 -4.52
CA LEU A 92 -2.16 2.98 -5.91
C LEU A 92 -1.65 4.43 -5.97
N MET A 93 -0.37 4.59 -6.29
CA MET A 93 0.31 5.89 -6.22
C MET A 93 0.66 6.42 -7.60
N LEU A 94 0.26 7.64 -7.89
CA LEU A 94 0.80 8.42 -9.01
C LEU A 94 2.10 9.08 -8.55
N LYS A 95 3.16 8.92 -9.34
CA LYS A 95 4.48 9.50 -9.10
C LYS A 95 4.77 10.57 -10.15
N TYR A 96 5.34 11.68 -9.71
CA TYR A 96 5.85 12.73 -10.57
C TYR A 96 7.35 12.92 -10.33
N GLN A 97 8.16 12.64 -11.34
CA GLN A 97 9.62 12.80 -11.30
C GLN A 97 10.00 14.28 -11.40
N ILE A 98 10.91 14.71 -10.53
CA ILE A 98 11.40 16.09 -10.44
C ILE A 98 12.88 16.11 -10.78
N GLY A 99 13.20 16.75 -11.90
CA GLY A 99 14.55 16.83 -12.44
C GLY A 99 15.10 15.46 -12.84
N ASP A 100 16.42 15.39 -13.02
CA ASP A 100 17.09 14.21 -13.58
C ASP A 100 17.75 13.32 -12.51
N ARG A 101 17.63 13.69 -11.23
CA ARG A 101 18.27 12.98 -10.10
C ARG A 101 17.41 11.86 -9.50
N GLY A 102 16.33 11.46 -10.17
CA GLY A 102 15.46 10.36 -9.74
C GLY A 102 14.60 10.64 -8.51
N PHE A 103 14.48 11.91 -8.11
CA PHE A 103 13.56 12.32 -7.04
C PHE A 103 12.13 12.36 -7.57
N ASN A 104 11.18 11.90 -6.77
CA ASN A 104 9.76 11.98 -7.10
C ASN A 104 8.90 12.34 -5.91
N VAL A 105 7.82 13.05 -6.20
CA VAL A 105 6.67 13.22 -5.30
C VAL A 105 5.59 12.23 -5.70
N GLN A 106 4.81 11.78 -4.73
CA GLN A 106 3.81 10.74 -4.91
C GLN A 106 2.50 11.17 -4.25
N ALA A 107 1.38 10.88 -4.90
CA ALA A 107 0.05 11.04 -4.33
C ALA A 107 -0.86 9.93 -4.83
N GLY A 108 -1.82 9.50 -4.02
CA GLY A 108 -2.69 8.40 -4.41
C GLY A 108 -3.61 7.93 -3.31
N THR A 109 -4.13 6.73 -3.50
CA THR A 109 -5.01 6.07 -2.53
C THR A 109 -4.36 4.81 -2.01
N GLN A 110 -4.80 4.35 -0.85
CA GLN A 110 -4.42 3.07 -0.29
C GLN A 110 -5.64 2.39 0.29
N VAL A 111 -5.80 1.11 -0.02
CA VAL A 111 -6.77 0.25 0.66
C VAL A 111 -6.03 -0.59 1.67
N THR A 112 -6.55 -0.65 2.88
CA THR A 112 -5.96 -1.41 3.99
C THR A 112 -6.91 -2.49 4.43
N TYR A 113 -6.42 -3.71 4.64
CA TYR A 113 -7.19 -4.85 5.10
C TYR A 113 -6.52 -5.51 6.31
N LEU A 114 -7.22 -5.59 7.43
CA LEU A 114 -6.76 -6.26 8.65
C LEU A 114 -7.06 -7.77 8.53
N LEU A 115 -6.02 -8.60 8.51
CA LEU A 115 -6.11 -10.06 8.46
C LEU A 115 -6.29 -10.63 9.87
N GLY A 116 -7.41 -11.31 10.12
CA GLY A 116 -7.64 -12.08 11.35
C GLY A 116 -9.09 -12.08 11.81
N SER A 117 -9.50 -13.14 12.51
CA SER A 117 -10.84 -13.27 13.11
C SER A 117 -10.94 -12.69 14.53
N ASN A 118 -9.81 -12.36 15.17
CA ASN A 118 -9.73 -11.82 16.53
C ASN A 118 -9.36 -10.32 16.56
N THR A 119 -9.60 -9.59 15.48
CA THR A 119 -9.27 -8.15 15.43
C THR A 119 -10.21 -7.29 16.28
N GLY A 120 -11.36 -7.83 16.72
CA GLY A 120 -12.41 -7.08 17.42
C GLY A 120 -13.13 -6.04 16.54
N THR A 121 -12.77 -5.96 15.25
CA THR A 121 -13.28 -4.94 14.31
C THR A 121 -14.26 -5.56 13.32
N LYS A 122 -15.45 -4.97 13.20
CA LYS A 122 -16.47 -5.36 12.22
C LYS A 122 -16.04 -5.01 10.79
N ASP A 123 -15.39 -3.85 10.64
CA ASP A 123 -14.90 -3.33 9.36
C ASP A 123 -13.39 -3.55 9.23
N GLN A 124 -13.02 -4.63 8.55
CA GLN A 124 -11.62 -4.98 8.29
C GLN A 124 -10.98 -4.13 7.19
N PHE A 125 -11.77 -3.42 6.38
CA PHE A 125 -11.33 -2.59 5.27
C PHE A 125 -11.26 -1.11 5.64
N GLY A 126 -10.21 -0.43 5.21
CA GLY A 126 -10.09 1.03 5.25
C GLY A 126 -9.65 1.62 3.92
N TRP A 127 -10.09 2.84 3.67
CA TRP A 127 -9.73 3.66 2.51
C TRP A 127 -8.94 4.87 2.98
N GLU A 128 -7.78 5.05 2.36
CA GLU A 128 -6.80 6.04 2.77
C GLU A 128 -6.38 6.89 1.56
N LEU A 129 -6.08 8.16 1.82
CA LEU A 129 -5.40 9.04 0.89
C LEU A 129 -3.95 9.19 1.32
N GLY A 130 -3.05 9.08 0.36
CA GLY A 130 -1.62 9.03 0.61
C GLY A 130 -0.85 10.09 -0.16
N ALA A 131 0.21 10.59 0.45
CA ALA A 131 1.25 11.36 -0.20
C ALA A 131 2.62 10.84 0.23
N GLY A 132 3.63 11.03 -0.61
CA GLY A 132 4.96 10.53 -0.30
C GLY A 132 6.04 11.09 -1.19
N LEU A 133 7.27 10.71 -0.87
CA LEU A 133 8.48 11.06 -1.58
C LEU A 133 9.25 9.79 -1.93
N GLY A 134 9.99 9.83 -3.03
CA GLY A 134 10.89 8.75 -3.41
C GLY A 134 12.15 9.28 -4.07
N MET A 135 13.18 8.43 -4.07
CA MET A 135 14.47 8.73 -4.69
C MET A 135 15.08 7.45 -5.26
N ASP A 136 15.43 7.50 -6.54
CA ASP A 136 16.21 6.43 -7.18
C ASP A 136 17.68 6.55 -6.77
N ILE A 137 18.18 5.54 -6.05
CA ILE A 137 19.58 5.46 -5.64
C ILE A 137 20.42 4.88 -6.78
N THR A 138 19.86 3.91 -7.49
CA THR A 138 20.42 3.33 -8.72
C THR A 138 19.28 3.06 -9.71
N LYS A 139 19.62 2.53 -10.90
CA LYS A 139 18.61 2.12 -11.88
C LYS A 139 17.63 1.06 -11.37
N SER A 140 18.06 0.24 -10.40
CA SER A 140 17.27 -0.84 -9.82
C SER A 140 16.80 -0.54 -8.39
N ILE A 141 17.58 0.20 -7.60
CA ILE A 141 17.30 0.43 -6.18
C ILE A 141 16.73 1.83 -5.98
N PHE A 142 15.66 1.93 -5.19
CA PHE A 142 15.09 3.21 -4.76
C PHE A 142 14.68 3.16 -3.30
N ILE A 143 14.52 4.33 -2.70
CA ILE A 143 13.91 4.51 -1.39
C ILE A 143 12.62 5.31 -1.53
N GLN A 144 11.69 5.10 -0.62
CA GLN A 144 10.47 5.89 -0.53
C GLN A 144 9.98 6.04 0.91
N GLY A 145 9.31 7.17 1.16
CA GLY A 145 8.55 7.43 2.36
C GLY A 145 7.13 7.85 1.97
N ARG A 146 6.11 7.28 2.61
CA ARG A 146 4.70 7.61 2.38
C ARG A 146 4.01 7.87 3.70
N TYR A 147 3.15 8.86 3.73
CA TYR A 147 2.16 9.07 4.78
C TYR A 147 0.77 8.86 4.18
N THR A 148 -0.07 8.12 4.86
CA THR A 148 -1.47 7.95 4.50
C THR A 148 -2.39 8.33 5.65
N TYR A 149 -3.51 8.91 5.28
CA TYR A 149 -4.57 9.34 6.17
C TYR A 149 -5.85 8.59 5.83
N GLU A 150 -6.45 7.93 6.82
CA GLU A 150 -7.70 7.23 6.59
C GLU A 150 -8.88 8.19 6.45
N VAL A 151 -9.58 8.08 5.32
CA VAL A 151 -10.79 8.84 5.03
C VAL A 151 -12.06 8.04 5.33
N SER A 152 -11.98 6.71 5.35
CA SER A 152 -13.05 5.87 5.90
C SER A 152 -13.14 6.01 7.42
N ARG A 153 -14.31 5.68 7.95
CA ARG A 153 -14.49 5.45 9.39
C ARG A 153 -14.71 3.97 9.59
N ARG A 154 -13.86 3.33 10.38
CA ARG A 154 -14.03 1.92 10.75
C ARG A 154 -14.78 1.83 12.07
N LYS A 155 -15.61 0.80 12.21
CA LYS A 155 -16.34 0.50 13.44
C LYS A 155 -15.76 -0.74 14.13
N VAL A 156 -15.50 -0.61 15.43
CA VAL A 156 -15.17 -1.74 16.32
C VAL A 156 -16.46 -2.37 16.84
N ASP A 157 -16.49 -3.70 17.00
CA ASP A 157 -17.65 -4.40 17.58
C ASP A 157 -17.88 -4.02 19.05
N ASP A 158 -19.15 -4.12 19.46
CA ASP A 158 -19.62 -3.84 20.82
C ASP A 158 -18.93 -4.76 21.83
N PHE A 159 -17.90 -4.27 22.54
CA PHE A 159 -17.52 -4.88 23.81
C PHE A 159 -18.47 -4.32 24.88
N LEU A 160 -19.38 -5.16 25.38
CA LEU A 160 -20.27 -4.88 26.52
C LEU A 160 -21.42 -3.87 26.28
N GLY A 161 -22.03 -3.85 25.08
CA GLY A 161 -23.28 -3.10 24.86
C GLY A 161 -23.15 -1.57 24.89
N GLN A 162 -21.98 -1.05 24.54
CA GLN A 162 -21.72 0.39 24.38
C GLN A 162 -21.73 0.78 22.90
N PRO A 163 -22.11 2.02 22.52
CA PRO A 163 -22.20 2.45 21.13
C PRO A 163 -20.87 2.30 20.38
N SER A 164 -20.96 1.95 19.09
CA SER A 164 -19.82 1.73 18.20
C SER A 164 -18.86 2.93 18.18
N GLN A 165 -17.55 2.68 18.32
CA GLN A 165 -16.52 3.71 18.29
C GLN A 165 -15.99 3.90 16.86
N ASP A 166 -15.91 5.17 16.43
CA ASP A 166 -15.24 5.54 15.18
C ASP A 166 -13.73 5.61 15.45
N PHE A 167 -12.93 4.94 14.62
CA PHE A 167 -11.48 5.10 14.62
C PHE A 167 -10.92 5.35 13.22
N LYS A 168 -9.76 6.00 13.16
CA LYS A 168 -8.99 6.28 11.94
C LYS A 168 -7.59 5.69 12.04
N PHE A 169 -7.13 5.10 10.94
CA PHE A 169 -5.83 4.46 10.83
C PHE A 169 -4.90 5.27 9.92
N ASN A 170 -3.94 5.99 10.50
CA ASN A 170 -2.92 6.69 9.71
C ASN A 170 -1.65 5.85 9.71
N ASN A 171 -0.85 5.92 8.65
CA ASN A 171 0.45 5.27 8.68
C ASN A 171 1.54 6.04 7.95
N ILE A 172 2.77 5.88 8.44
CA ILE A 172 4.01 6.26 7.78
C ILE A 172 4.71 4.96 7.36
N MET A 173 4.98 4.80 6.07
CA MET A 173 5.74 3.69 5.52
C MET A 173 7.03 4.19 4.90
N ILE A 174 8.16 3.67 5.37
CA ILE A 174 9.48 3.93 4.79
C ILE A 174 10.01 2.62 4.24
N GLY A 175 10.49 2.59 3.00
CA GLY A 175 10.99 1.36 2.40
C GLY A 175 12.05 1.53 1.34
N ILE A 176 12.69 0.40 1.07
CA ILE A 176 13.68 0.21 0.02
C ILE A 176 13.04 -0.73 -1.01
N GLY A 177 13.06 -0.31 -2.27
CA GLY A 177 12.52 -1.09 -3.38
C GLY A 177 13.61 -1.49 -4.37
N TYR A 178 13.42 -2.66 -4.96
CA TYR A 178 14.26 -3.22 -6.01
C TYR A 178 13.40 -3.50 -7.25
N ARG A 179 13.70 -2.82 -8.35
CA ARG A 179 13.11 -3.04 -9.67
C ARG A 179 13.88 -4.16 -10.36
N LEU A 180 13.15 -5.19 -10.78
CA LEU A 180 13.69 -6.25 -11.62
C LEU A 180 14.05 -5.63 -12.98
N SER A 181 15.27 -5.89 -13.45
CA SER A 181 15.63 -5.62 -14.84
C SER A 181 14.73 -6.46 -15.75
N PRO A 182 14.35 -5.96 -16.94
CA PRO A 182 13.79 -6.83 -17.96
C PRO A 182 14.72 -8.03 -18.14
N VAL A 183 14.17 -9.24 -18.10
CA VAL A 183 14.95 -10.42 -18.51
C VAL A 183 15.28 -10.19 -19.98
N ASP A 184 16.54 -9.91 -20.29
CA ASP A 184 17.02 -9.96 -21.66
C ASP A 184 16.64 -11.34 -22.19
N ARG A 185 15.70 -11.40 -23.14
CA ARG A 185 15.36 -12.65 -23.81
C ARG A 185 16.63 -13.09 -24.56
N LEU A 186 17.41 -13.96 -23.92
CA LEU A 186 18.23 -14.91 -24.66
C LEU A 186 17.23 -15.88 -25.31
N TRP A 187 17.49 -16.20 -26.57
CA TRP A 187 16.74 -16.99 -27.57
C TRP A 187 15.53 -16.32 -28.24
#